data_AF-A0A8C6HUM2-F1
#
_entry.id   AF-A0A8C6HUM2-F1
#
_cell.length_a   1.000
_cell.length_b   1.000
_cell.length_c   1.000
_cell.angle_alpha   90.00
_cell.angle_beta   90.00
_cell.angle_gamma   90.00
#
_symmetry.space_group_name_H-M   'P 1'
#
loop_
_entity.id
_entity.type
_entity.pdbx_description
1 polymer ?
#
loop_
_entity_poly.entity_id
_entity_poly.type
_entity_poly.pdbx_seq_one_letter_code
_entity_poly.pdbx_strand_id
1 'polypeptide(L)'
;MTDYGKEQRNELEALESIYPNSCTVLSESPPSFTITVTLEAGENDETVQTTLKFTYSEKYPDETPLYEIFSKENLEDNGVSDILKLLALQKECGITAGNFN
;
A
#
# COMPACT_ATOMS: atom_id res chain seq x y z
N MET A 1 -26.93 1.80 2.30
CA MET A 1 -26.24 2.56 1.23
C MET A 1 -24.89 2.91 1.82
N THR A 2 -23.88 2.13 1.50
CA THR A 2 -22.53 2.27 2.05
C THR A 2 -21.91 3.54 1.47
N ASP A 3 -21.46 4.45 2.33
CA ASP A 3 -20.85 5.71 1.89
C ASP A 3 -19.35 5.49 1.71
N TYR A 4 -19.00 4.89 0.57
CA TYR A 4 -17.63 4.52 0.22
C TYR A 4 -16.66 5.71 0.33
N GLY A 5 -17.09 6.91 -0.10
CA GLY A 5 -16.27 8.12 -0.03
C GLY A 5 -15.99 8.60 1.40
N LYS A 6 -16.86 8.34 2.37
CA LYS A 6 -16.57 8.61 3.79
C LYS A 6 -15.61 7.58 4.38
N GLU A 7 -15.78 6.30 4.06
CA GLU A 7 -14.88 5.24 4.55
C GLU A 7 -13.46 5.41 4.02
N GLN A 8 -13.32 5.67 2.72
CA GLN A 8 -12.04 5.93 2.06
C GLN A 8 -11.27 7.09 2.70
N ARG A 9 -11.97 8.19 3.00
CA ARG A 9 -11.36 9.36 3.66
C ARG A 9 -10.93 9.05 5.08
N ASN A 10 -11.79 8.40 5.87
CA ASN A 10 -11.47 8.03 7.25
C ASN A 10 -10.25 7.09 7.30
N GLU A 11 -10.17 6.13 6.38
CA GLU A 11 -8.99 5.25 6.27
C GLU A 11 -7.73 6.03 5.85
N LEU A 12 -7.82 6.95 4.89
CA LEU A 12 -6.70 7.82 4.51
C LEU A 12 -6.18 8.65 5.67
N GLU A 13 -7.07 9.29 6.42
CA GLU A 13 -6.71 10.06 7.62
C GLU A 13 -6.02 9.18 8.67
N ALA A 14 -6.51 7.94 8.84
CA ALA A 14 -5.88 6.97 9.73
C ALA A 14 -4.48 6.56 9.23
N LEU A 15 -4.32 6.29 7.93
CA LEU A 15 -3.03 5.90 7.34
C LEU A 15 -1.99 7.02 7.42
N GLU A 16 -2.39 8.26 7.18
CA GLU A 16 -1.51 9.43 7.36
C GLU A 16 -1.07 9.56 8.82
N SER A 17 -1.96 9.26 9.77
CA SER A 17 -1.63 9.26 11.19
C SER A 17 -0.72 8.10 11.63
N ILE A 18 -0.88 6.90 11.05
CA ILE A 18 -0.07 5.72 11.39
C ILE A 18 1.31 5.81 10.73
N TYR A 19 1.36 6.29 9.49
CA TYR A 19 2.55 6.35 8.65
C TYR A 19 2.86 7.77 8.17
N PRO A 20 3.07 8.76 9.06
CA PRO A 20 3.25 10.16 8.65
C PRO A 20 4.50 10.40 7.81
N ASN A 21 5.52 9.54 7.93
CA ASN A 21 6.77 9.67 7.18
C ASN A 21 6.80 8.82 5.89
N SER A 22 5.89 7.83 5.78
CA SER A 22 5.91 6.83 4.72
C SER A 22 4.69 6.92 3.81
N CYS A 23 3.56 7.40 4.32
CA CYS A 23 2.32 7.61 3.56
C CYS A 23 2.21 9.08 3.15
N THR A 24 1.84 9.32 1.90
CA THR A 24 1.62 10.65 1.36
C THR A 24 0.38 10.63 0.47
N VAL A 25 -0.60 11.47 0.78
CA VAL A 25 -1.81 11.61 -0.03
C VAL A 25 -1.49 12.43 -1.28
N LEU A 26 -1.80 11.87 -2.45
CA LEU A 26 -1.58 12.53 -3.75
C LEU A 26 -2.82 13.30 -4.22
N SER A 27 -4.01 12.72 -4.04
CA SER A 27 -5.28 13.33 -4.43
C SER A 27 -6.43 12.80 -3.59
N GLU A 28 -7.50 13.59 -3.47
CA GLU A 28 -8.74 13.22 -2.78
C GLU A 28 -9.86 12.82 -3.74
N SER A 29 -9.72 13.06 -5.05
CA SER A 29 -10.75 12.74 -6.06
C SER A 29 -10.15 12.50 -7.45
N PRO A 30 -9.93 11.23 -7.86
CA PRO A 30 -10.11 10.02 -7.06
C PRO A 30 -9.09 9.93 -5.90
N PRO A 31 -9.46 9.35 -4.75
CA PRO A 31 -8.55 9.25 -3.62
C PRO A 31 -7.33 8.39 -4.01
N SER A 32 -6.14 8.98 -3.93
CA SER A 32 -4.89 8.31 -4.26
C SER A 32 -3.80 8.74 -3.30
N PHE A 33 -2.96 7.79 -2.93
CA PHE A 33 -1.88 7.99 -1.99
C PHE A 33 -0.72 7.07 -2.34
N THR A 34 0.46 7.42 -1.85
CA THR A 34 1.67 6.63 -1.97
C THR A 34 2.14 6.18 -0.61
N ILE A 35 2.61 4.93 -0.53
CA ILE A 35 3.32 4.41 0.62
C ILE A 35 4.73 4.06 0.18
N THR A 36 5.71 4.68 0.81
CA THR A 36 7.12 4.36 0.67
C THR A 36 7.51 3.33 1.72
N VAL A 37 7.95 2.17 1.25
CA VAL A 37 8.48 1.10 2.07
C VAL A 37 9.99 1.09 1.88
N THR A 38 10.71 1.35 2.96
CA THR A 38 12.17 1.31 3.01
C THR A 38 12.58 0.10 3.84
N LEU A 39 13.42 -0.75 3.24
CA LEU A 39 14.03 -1.90 3.87
C LEU A 39 15.50 -1.57 4.10
N GLU A 40 15.93 -1.60 5.36
CA GLU A 40 17.34 -1.51 5.71
C GLU A 40 18.02 -2.84 5.34
N ALA A 41 18.77 -2.87 4.24
CA ALA A 41 19.41 -4.10 3.77
C ALA A 41 20.80 -4.25 4.39
N GLY A 42 20.86 -4.78 5.62
CA GLY A 42 22.07 -5.37 6.22
C GLY A 42 23.31 -4.47 6.30
N GLU A 43 24.46 -5.09 6.59
CA GLU A 43 25.74 -4.48 6.97
C GLU A 43 26.39 -3.52 5.93
N ASN A 44 25.80 -3.30 4.75
CA ASN A 44 26.40 -2.52 3.67
C ASN A 44 25.80 -1.11 3.46
N ASP A 45 24.95 -0.62 4.37
CA ASP A 45 24.26 0.67 4.25
C ASP A 45 23.38 0.82 2.98
N GLU A 46 23.18 -0.26 2.22
CA GLU A 46 22.29 -0.25 1.07
C GLU A 46 20.85 -0.35 1.56
N THR A 47 20.03 0.66 1.28
CA THR A 47 18.60 0.61 1.59
C THR A 47 17.82 0.30 0.33
N VAL A 48 16.92 -0.67 0.43
CA VAL A 48 16.00 -0.99 -0.66
C VAL A 48 14.72 -0.22 -0.42
N GLN A 49 14.36 0.66 -1.33
CA GLN A 49 13.19 1.51 -1.19
C GLN A 49 12.23 1.28 -2.35
N THR A 50 10.94 1.16 -2.04
CA THR A 50 9.89 1.07 -3.05
C THR A 50 8.72 1.94 -2.67
N THR A 51 8.24 2.73 -3.61
CA THR A 51 7.07 3.57 -3.44
C THR A 51 5.92 2.94 -4.22
N LEU A 52 4.91 2.51 -3.48
CA LEU A 52 3.67 1.94 -4.00
C LEU A 52 2.62 3.03 -4.04
N LYS A 53 1.97 3.21 -5.18
CA LYS A 53 0.83 4.11 -5.31
C LYS A 53 -0.45 3.30 -5.28
N PHE A 54 -1.37 3.69 -4.41
CA PHE A 54 -2.70 3.14 -4.28
C PHE A 54 -3.73 4.17 -4.74
N THR A 55 -4.73 3.72 -5.49
CA THR A 55 -5.86 4.53 -5.95
C THR A 55 -7.15 3.81 -5.57
N TYR A 56 -7.97 4.43 -4.74
CA TYR A 56 -9.25 3.87 -4.35
C TYR A 56 -10.23 3.92 -5.53
N SER A 57 -10.87 2.77 -5.77
CA SER A 57 -11.99 2.66 -6.70
C SER A 57 -13.24 3.23 -6.06
N GLU A 58 -14.19 3.71 -6.86
CA GLU A 58 -15.45 4.28 -6.34
C GLU A 58 -16.25 3.31 -5.47
N LYS A 59 -16.06 2.00 -5.68
CA LYS A 59 -16.68 0.94 -4.88
C LYS A 59 -15.76 0.35 -3.81
N TYR A 60 -14.57 0.90 -3.55
CA TYR A 60 -13.76 0.40 -2.43
C TYR A 60 -14.48 0.65 -1.09
N PRO A 61 -14.60 -0.35 -0.20
CA PRO A 61 -13.84 -1.61 -0.15
C PRO A 61 -14.42 -2.82 -0.90
N ASP A 62 -15.62 -2.74 -1.51
CA ASP A 62 -16.19 -3.82 -2.35
C ASP A 62 -15.32 -4.13 -3.59
N GLU A 63 -14.73 -3.11 -4.22
CA GLU A 63 -13.73 -3.27 -5.27
C GLU A 63 -12.34 -3.01 -4.76
N THR A 64 -11.42 -3.93 -5.08
CA THR A 64 -10.00 -3.81 -4.79
C THR A 64 -9.44 -2.49 -5.33
N PRO A 65 -8.62 -1.76 -4.54
CA PRO A 65 -8.01 -0.55 -5.04
C PRO A 65 -6.95 -0.89 -6.08
N LEU A 66 -6.74 0.03 -7.02
CA LEU A 66 -5.65 -0.06 -7.97
C LEU A 66 -4.33 0.22 -7.24
N TYR A 67 -3.30 -0.56 -7.55
CA TYR A 67 -1.98 -0.38 -6.99
C TYR A 67 -0.93 -0.57 -8.08
N GLU A 68 0.07 0.30 -8.07
CA GLU A 68 1.15 0.33 -9.03
C GLU A 68 2.45 0.69 -8.31
N ILE A 69 3.59 0.20 -8.83
CA ILE A 69 4.89 0.66 -8.34
C ILE A 69 5.17 2.02 -8.98
N PHE A 70 5.16 3.05 -8.15
CA PHE A 70 5.44 4.42 -8.57
C PHE A 70 6.94 4.65 -8.75
N SER A 71 7.73 4.19 -7.78
CA SER A 71 9.19 4.27 -7.80
C SER A 71 9.80 3.06 -7.12
N LYS A 72 10.98 2.66 -7.57
CA LYS A 72 11.78 1.61 -6.93
C LYS A 72 13.25 2.00 -6.95
N GLU A 73 13.95 1.77 -5.86
CA GLU A 73 15.34 2.11 -5.64
C GLU A 73 16.04 0.90 -4.99
N ASN A 74 17.14 0.46 -5.61
CA ASN A 74 17.85 -0.77 -5.23
C ASN A 74 16.96 -2.05 -5.21
N LEU A 75 15.80 -2.02 -5.85
CA LEU A 75 14.88 -3.15 -5.97
C LEU A 75 14.92 -3.74 -7.39
N GLU A 76 15.39 -4.97 -7.48
CA GLU A 76 15.37 -5.78 -8.68
C GLU A 76 13.95 -6.15 -9.13
N ASP A 77 13.76 -6.44 -10.42
CA ASP A 77 12.46 -6.77 -11.00
C ASP A 77 11.84 -8.08 -10.46
N ASN A 78 12.66 -9.00 -9.95
CA ASN A 78 12.19 -10.18 -9.22
C ASN A 78 11.43 -9.76 -7.94
N GLY A 79 12.01 -8.86 -7.13
CA GLY A 79 11.44 -8.36 -5.90
C GLY A 79 10.16 -7.56 -6.14
N VAL A 80 10.12 -6.77 -7.23
CA VAL A 80 8.87 -6.14 -7.71
C VAL A 80 7.77 -7.16 -7.92
N SER A 81 8.06 -8.23 -8.66
CA SER A 81 7.08 -9.28 -8.92
C SER A 81 6.62 -9.98 -7.64
N ASP A 82 7.52 -10.19 -6.68
CA ASP A 82 7.18 -10.87 -5.42
C ASP A 82 6.34 -9.98 -4.51
N ILE A 83 6.64 -8.69 -4.41
CA ILE A 83 5.82 -7.70 -3.68
C ILE A 83 4.41 -7.65 -4.26
N LEU A 84 4.26 -7.58 -5.60
CA LEU A 84 2.95 -7.56 -6.24
C LEU A 84 2.15 -8.84 -5.98
N LYS A 85 2.80 -10.00 -5.97
CA LYS A 85 2.17 -11.27 -5.59
C LYS A 85 1.73 -11.26 -4.12
N LEU A 86 2.56 -10.78 -3.20
CA LEU A 86 2.23 -10.69 -1.77
C LEU A 86 1.04 -9.75 -1.53
N LEU A 87 1.00 -8.60 -2.21
CA LEU A 87 -0.12 -7.68 -2.15
C LEU A 87 -1.41 -8.32 -2.69
N ALA A 88 -1.32 -9.05 -3.81
CA ALA A 88 -2.46 -9.79 -4.35
C ALA A 88 -2.96 -10.87 -3.38
N LEU A 89 -2.04 -11.59 -2.73
CA LEU A 89 -2.38 -12.57 -1.70
C LEU A 89 -3.10 -11.93 -0.52
N GLN A 90 -2.58 -10.84 0.06
CA GLN A 90 -3.23 -10.14 1.19
C GLN A 90 -4.63 -9.61 0.84
N LYS A 91 -4.87 -9.23 -0.43
CA LYS A 91 -6.17 -8.73 -0.91
C LYS A 91 -7.24 -9.83 -0.99
N GLU A 92 -6.87 -11.02 -1.45
CA GLU A 92 -7.79 -12.18 -1.55
C GLU A 92 -7.95 -12.89 -0.21
N CYS A 93 -6.88 -12.88 0.57
CA CYS A 93 -6.75 -13.51 1.87
C CYS A 93 -7.14 -12.51 2.95
N GLY A 94 -8.44 -12.19 3.06
CA GLY A 94 -9.04 -11.63 4.30
C GLY A 94 -8.95 -12.61 5.48
N ILE A 95 -7.82 -13.31 5.63
CA ILE A 95 -7.56 -14.29 6.68
C ILE A 95 -7.24 -13.50 7.93
N THR A 96 -8.25 -13.44 8.80
CA THR A 96 -8.14 -13.75 10.22
C THR A 96 -6.70 -14.00 10.63
N ALA A 97 -6.10 -13.08 11.38
CA ALA A 97 -4.88 -13.33 12.13
C ALA A 97 -5.10 -14.57 13.03
N GLY A 98 -4.86 -15.73 12.44
CA GLY A 98 -5.02 -17.06 13.00
C GLY A 98 -3.70 -17.75 12.75
N ASN A 99 -2.96 -17.88 13.84
CA ASN A 99 -1.82 -18.77 14.02
C ASN A 99 -0.50 -18.37 13.32
N PHE A 100 0.24 -17.50 14.00
CA PHE A 100 1.65 -17.83 14.25
C PHE A 100 1.66 -18.86 15.39
N ASN A 101 2.01 -20.12 15.08
CA ASN A 101 2.49 -21.10 16.07
C ASN A 101 4.00 -21.23 15.90
#